data_AF-A0A0C3D0W8-F1
#
_entry.id   AF-A0A0C3D0W8-F1
#
_cell.length_a   1.000
_cell.length_b   1.000
_cell.length_c   1.000
_cell.angle_alpha   90.00
_cell.angle_beta   90.00
_cell.angle_gamma   90.00
#
_symmetry.space_group_name_H-M   'P 1'
#
loop_
_entity.id
_entity.type
_entity.pdbx_description
1 polymer ?
#
loop_
_entity_poly.entity_id
_entity_poly.type
_entity_poly.pdbx_seq_one_letter_code
_entity_poly.pdbx_strand_id
1 'polypeptide(L)'
;MHSFAFRSFVYALCLLPATLALRIPFSVRSNTHITRQSSSGGVFPVGNTQNSFYFTNITLGGRTISVMLDTGSSDLWVTGSVPNAQDTGKSLTLSYAVGNAAGDIYTAPFSMGGYSVDNQAFLLVSNTSTFSTNIHSEGYDGLIGLGPNSGSSIYKKLSGDAGNNAINRIFEQNSADDYITLELSRRGDPASNITGQFTISEIVPGYENITSMPQLPVETVYKVTDEDQHWQVLTDKDVGVIGPDGQPIKISSIVPKAPSGQLVAVLDSGFTLPQVPRSMSDAIYGRVQGAEWSASQGAWLVPCGQLINLTLAFGGVSYPVHPLDVSSSDFGVTFSNGNPACLGMFQPISSAFSLLGEYDMILGMAFLRNAYSLINFGKLVNGGSNTNQPYVQMLPLTDQAAAVNDFIQVRTNGQNLIGSSQYALLPASQGQHSPESAAEKKHDYEEKILSRWPYILVGCLALVLLILGCCIWRCCKRRRLRRKAAQQKNDELSAISTTSTRKAGPYSQLHDSQSTATLAMQPMRASTLEFKAEYGRDAFA
;
A
#
# COMPACT_ATOMS: atom_id res chain seq x y z
N MET A 1 30.35 83.81 24.69
CA MET A 1 29.24 83.96 25.65
C MET A 1 28.08 83.08 25.18
N HIS A 2 27.66 82.14 26.04
CA HIS A 2 26.44 81.30 26.12
C HIS A 2 25.83 80.76 24.81
N SER A 3 25.37 79.51 24.68
CA SER A 3 24.63 78.69 25.63
C SER A 3 24.56 77.23 25.13
N PHE A 4 24.34 76.33 26.07
CA PHE A 4 24.12 74.89 25.91
C PHE A 4 22.90 74.55 25.03
N ALA A 5 23.01 73.48 24.25
CA ALA A 5 21.86 72.69 23.82
C ALA A 5 22.26 71.21 23.65
N PHE A 6 21.83 70.41 24.63
CA PHE A 6 21.78 68.95 24.60
C PHE A 6 21.07 68.47 23.33
N ARG A 7 21.67 67.53 22.59
CA ARG A 7 20.93 66.67 21.64
C ARG A 7 21.23 65.21 21.96
N SER A 8 20.23 64.57 22.54
CA SER A 8 20.14 63.14 22.76
C SER A 8 20.26 62.37 21.43
N PHE A 9 21.20 61.44 21.39
CA PHE A 9 21.26 60.38 20.38
C PHE A 9 20.20 59.34 20.73
N VAL A 10 19.11 59.28 19.97
CA VAL A 10 18.18 58.14 20.00
C VAL A 10 18.70 57.13 18.97
N TYR A 11 19.40 56.10 19.44
CA TYR A 11 19.63 54.89 18.67
C TYR A 11 18.31 54.11 18.61
N ALA A 12 17.75 53.99 17.40
CA ALA A 12 16.67 53.06 17.12
C ALA A 12 17.24 51.64 17.19
N LEU A 13 17.03 50.97 18.33
CA LEU A 13 17.19 49.52 18.45
C LEU A 13 15.98 48.86 17.75
N CYS A 14 16.17 48.39 16.52
CA CYS A 14 15.28 47.39 15.93
C CYS A 14 15.46 46.07 16.70
N LEU A 15 14.65 45.85 17.72
CA LEU A 15 14.45 44.54 18.32
C LEU A 15 13.62 43.70 17.34
N LEU A 16 14.30 42.84 16.57
CA LEU A 16 13.67 41.65 16.01
C LEU A 16 13.22 40.79 17.20
N PRO A 17 11.95 40.34 17.28
CA PRO A 17 11.58 39.33 18.23
C PRO A 17 12.23 38.03 17.74
N ALA A 18 13.38 37.69 18.32
CA ALA A 18 13.80 36.31 18.36
C ALA A 18 12.78 35.58 19.23
N THR A 19 11.76 35.00 18.60
CA THR A 19 10.93 33.98 19.21
C THR A 19 11.84 32.80 19.52
N LEU A 20 12.44 32.81 20.71
CA LEU A 20 12.98 31.62 21.32
C LEU A 20 11.78 30.71 21.62
N ALA A 21 11.34 29.98 20.60
CA ALA A 21 10.48 28.82 20.78
C ALA A 21 11.29 27.81 21.58
N LEU A 22 11.08 27.82 22.89
CA LEU A 22 11.62 26.81 23.79
C LEU A 22 10.94 25.47 23.45
N ARG A 23 11.49 24.72 22.50
CA ARG A 23 11.16 23.31 22.33
C ARG A 23 11.67 22.60 23.58
N ILE A 24 10.74 22.15 24.42
CA ILE A 24 11.05 21.23 25.52
C ILE A 24 10.92 19.82 24.94
N PRO A 25 12.02 19.17 24.52
CA PRO A 25 11.98 17.76 24.17
C PRO A 25 11.67 16.97 25.45
N PHE A 26 10.53 16.27 25.50
CA PHE A 26 10.29 15.30 26.56
C PHE A 26 10.61 13.91 26.03
N SER A 27 11.54 13.24 26.70
CA SER A 27 11.85 11.84 26.45
C SER A 27 10.81 11.00 27.19
N VAL A 28 9.92 10.31 26.48
CA VAL A 28 9.15 9.22 27.08
C VAL A 28 10.09 8.03 27.20
N ARG A 29 10.83 7.97 28.30
CA ARG A 29 11.45 6.72 28.73
C ARG A 29 10.30 5.75 29.01
N SER A 30 10.29 4.62 28.32
CA SER A 30 9.44 3.50 28.73
C SER A 30 9.81 3.09 30.14
N ASN A 31 8.99 3.54 31.09
CA ASN A 31 8.50 2.76 32.22
C ASN A 31 7.36 3.58 32.84
N THR A 32 6.13 3.13 32.57
CA THR A 32 4.87 3.39 33.28
C THR A 32 4.44 4.86 33.49
N HIS A 33 3.21 5.13 33.01
CA HIS A 33 2.36 6.31 33.26
C HIS A 33 2.76 7.64 32.59
N ILE A 34 2.04 7.99 31.51
CA ILE A 34 1.97 9.36 30.99
C ILE A 34 1.12 10.21 31.93
N THR A 35 1.71 11.21 32.58
CA THR A 35 0.96 12.28 33.26
C THR A 35 0.33 13.23 32.25
N ARG A 36 -0.97 13.46 32.44
CA ARG A 36 -1.83 14.36 31.67
C ARG A 36 -1.27 15.79 31.69
N GLN A 37 -0.75 16.27 30.57
CA GLN A 37 -0.51 17.70 30.34
C GLN A 37 -1.34 18.16 29.14
N SER A 38 -1.88 19.38 29.24
CA SER A 38 -2.80 19.98 28.27
C SER A 38 -2.12 20.14 26.91
N SER A 39 -2.39 19.21 25.99
CA SER A 39 -2.10 19.39 24.57
C SER A 39 -3.00 20.51 24.01
N SER A 40 -2.43 21.39 23.18
CA SER A 40 -3.24 22.09 22.18
C SER A 40 -3.97 21.03 21.35
N GLY A 41 -5.26 21.25 21.11
CA GLY A 41 -6.21 20.21 20.68
C GLY A 41 -6.00 19.71 19.26
N GLY A 42 -5.06 18.79 19.07
CA GLY A 42 -4.85 18.10 17.79
C GLY A 42 -3.47 17.50 17.58
N VAL A 43 -2.47 17.79 18.44
CA VAL A 43 -1.09 17.26 18.33
C VAL A 43 -0.80 16.12 19.30
N PHE A 44 -0.23 15.02 18.78
CA PHE A 44 0.01 13.77 19.50
C PHE A 44 1.47 13.34 19.46
N PRO A 45 2.12 13.02 20.60
CA PRO A 45 3.43 12.38 20.58
C PRO A 45 3.32 10.96 20.04
N VAL A 46 4.29 10.56 19.23
CA VAL A 46 4.40 9.23 18.65
C VAL A 46 5.57 8.50 19.30
N GLY A 47 5.27 7.35 19.91
CA GLY A 47 6.26 6.40 20.40
C GLY A 47 6.93 5.65 19.24
N ASN A 48 8.18 5.23 19.43
CA ASN A 48 8.97 4.51 18.44
C ASN A 48 9.65 3.30 19.10
N THR A 49 9.30 2.09 18.67
CA THR A 49 10.00 0.86 19.05
C THR A 49 10.91 0.42 17.93
N GLN A 50 12.23 0.48 18.18
CA GLN A 50 13.31 -0.01 17.30
C GLN A 50 13.22 0.46 15.83
N ASN A 51 12.65 1.65 15.58
CA ASN A 51 12.40 2.15 14.22
C ASN A 51 11.44 1.26 13.39
N SER A 52 10.70 0.37 14.06
CA SER A 52 9.84 -0.65 13.46
C SER A 52 8.36 -0.46 13.76
N PHE A 53 8.00 0.23 14.84
CA PHE A 53 6.59 0.49 15.16
C PHE A 53 6.40 1.89 15.71
N TYR A 54 5.36 2.57 15.23
CA TYR A 54 4.95 3.90 15.69
C TYR A 54 3.55 3.85 16.27
N PHE A 55 3.42 4.36 17.50
CA PHE A 55 2.17 4.24 18.27
C PHE A 55 1.86 5.52 19.03
N THR A 56 0.58 5.68 19.34
CA THR A 56 0.06 6.77 20.17
C THR A 56 -0.92 6.22 21.20
N ASN A 57 -1.31 7.03 22.17
CA ASN A 57 -2.31 6.64 23.15
C ASN A 57 -3.70 7.14 22.78
N ILE A 58 -4.67 6.23 22.86
CA ILE A 58 -6.10 6.55 22.86
C ILE A 58 -6.69 6.27 24.24
N THR A 59 -7.89 6.80 24.51
CA THR A 59 -8.69 6.37 25.64
C THR A 59 -9.98 5.76 25.14
N LEU A 60 -10.22 4.49 25.47
CA LEU A 60 -11.40 3.73 25.07
C LEU A 60 -12.06 3.13 26.32
N GLY A 61 -13.34 3.40 26.52
CA GLY A 61 -14.06 2.95 27.70
C GLY A 61 -13.56 3.53 29.02
N GLY A 62 -12.73 4.58 28.98
CA GLY A 62 -12.01 5.13 30.14
C GLY A 62 -10.64 4.49 30.41
N ARG A 63 -10.21 3.50 29.62
CA ARG A 63 -8.86 2.91 29.67
C ARG A 63 -7.97 3.58 28.63
N THR A 64 -6.77 4.01 29.03
CA THR A 64 -5.74 4.43 28.08
C THR A 64 -5.06 3.21 27.46
N ILE A 65 -4.93 3.19 26.14
CA ILE A 65 -4.41 2.07 25.35
C ILE A 65 -3.41 2.62 24.33
N SER A 66 -2.24 1.99 24.24
CA SER A 66 -1.23 2.27 23.20
C SER A 66 -1.63 1.56 21.91
N VAL A 67 -1.80 2.31 20.82
CA VAL A 67 -2.24 1.80 19.52
C VAL A 67 -1.29 2.20 18.41
N MET A 68 -0.97 1.26 17.51
CA MET A 68 -0.21 1.52 16.30
C MET A 68 -0.97 2.47 15.36
N LEU A 69 -0.25 3.42 14.77
CA LEU A 69 -0.77 4.32 13.74
C LEU A 69 -0.61 3.66 12.37
N ASP A 70 -1.72 3.32 11.72
CA ASP A 70 -1.69 2.53 10.49
C ASP A 70 -2.50 3.17 9.37
N THR A 71 -1.82 3.77 8.39
CA THR A 71 -2.48 4.31 7.18
C THR A 71 -2.83 3.25 6.14
N GLY A 72 -2.34 2.01 6.29
CA GLY A 72 -2.66 0.87 5.43
C GLY A 72 -3.98 0.18 5.76
N SER A 73 -4.59 0.43 6.93
CA SER A 73 -5.90 -0.14 7.29
C SER A 73 -6.86 0.90 7.87
N SER A 74 -8.11 0.49 8.11
CA SER A 74 -9.21 1.41 8.44
C SER A 74 -9.95 1.06 9.73
N ASP A 75 -9.69 -0.09 10.35
CA ASP A 75 -10.39 -0.56 11.55
C ASP A 75 -9.65 -0.18 12.83
N LEU A 76 -10.37 0.02 13.93
CA LEU A 76 -9.81 0.12 15.28
C LEU A 76 -9.95 -1.24 15.97
N TRP A 77 -8.84 -1.78 16.48
CA TRP A 77 -8.87 -2.97 17.31
C TRP A 77 -7.94 -2.85 18.51
N VAL A 78 -8.32 -3.48 19.62
CA VAL A 78 -7.56 -3.47 20.87
C VAL A 78 -7.61 -4.83 21.57
N THR A 79 -6.70 -5.04 22.51
CA THR A 79 -6.61 -6.23 23.36
C THR A 79 -6.87 -5.90 24.83
N GLY A 80 -7.10 -6.95 25.63
CA GLY A 80 -7.38 -6.83 27.07
C GLY A 80 -8.80 -6.35 27.35
N SER A 81 -9.08 -5.90 28.58
CA SER A 81 -10.43 -5.44 28.96
C SER A 81 -10.66 -3.97 28.62
N VAL A 82 -11.87 -3.64 28.16
CA VAL A 82 -12.33 -2.27 27.89
C VAL A 82 -13.56 -1.99 28.75
N PRO A 83 -13.48 -1.13 29.78
CA PRO A 83 -14.64 -0.80 30.61
C PRO A 83 -15.72 -0.09 29.78
N ASN A 84 -16.98 -0.15 30.20
CA ASN A 84 -18.10 0.50 29.51
C ASN A 84 -18.31 0.06 28.04
N ALA A 85 -17.65 -1.02 27.59
CA ALA A 85 -17.84 -1.57 26.27
C ALA A 85 -19.20 -2.31 26.18
N GLN A 86 -19.91 -2.08 25.09
CA GLN A 86 -21.19 -2.72 24.78
C GLN A 86 -21.00 -3.67 23.59
N ASP A 87 -21.30 -4.95 23.80
CA ASP A 87 -21.22 -5.96 22.75
C ASP A 87 -22.29 -5.71 21.68
N THR A 88 -21.89 -5.76 20.41
CA THR A 88 -22.82 -5.63 19.27
C THR A 88 -23.40 -6.97 18.83
N GLY A 89 -22.89 -8.09 19.35
CA GLY A 89 -23.25 -9.45 18.97
C GLY A 89 -22.69 -9.89 17.61
N LYS A 90 -21.71 -9.16 17.06
CA LYS A 90 -21.06 -9.49 15.78
C LYS A 90 -19.57 -9.72 15.97
N SER A 91 -18.98 -10.57 15.13
CA SER A 91 -17.56 -10.89 15.13
C SER A 91 -16.94 -10.78 13.74
N LEU A 92 -15.62 -10.59 13.71
CA LEU A 92 -14.83 -10.62 12.48
C LEU A 92 -13.39 -11.07 12.75
N THR A 93 -12.71 -11.40 11.65
CA THR A 93 -11.26 -11.59 11.60
C THR A 93 -10.70 -10.57 10.61
N LEU A 94 -9.77 -9.75 11.09
CA LEU A 94 -8.96 -8.87 10.26
C LEU A 94 -7.65 -9.58 9.92
N SER A 95 -7.30 -9.62 8.64
CA SER A 95 -6.05 -10.21 8.17
C SER A 95 -5.04 -9.13 7.84
N TYR A 96 -3.87 -9.22 8.46
CA TYR A 96 -2.71 -8.37 8.24
C TYR A 96 -1.54 -9.20 7.71
N ALA A 97 -0.51 -8.55 7.15
CA ALA A 97 0.70 -9.25 6.70
C ALA A 97 1.38 -10.04 7.84
N VAL A 98 1.27 -9.53 9.06
CA VAL A 98 1.90 -10.06 10.27
C VAL A 98 1.11 -11.17 10.95
N GLY A 99 -0.19 -11.33 10.64
CA GLY A 99 -1.08 -12.20 11.40
C GLY A 99 -2.53 -11.76 11.32
N ASN A 100 -3.38 -12.36 12.16
CA ASN A 100 -4.82 -12.10 12.19
C ASN A 100 -5.25 -11.55 13.55
N ALA A 101 -6.04 -10.48 13.51
CA ALA A 101 -6.79 -9.99 14.67
C ALA A 101 -8.22 -10.53 14.60
N ALA A 102 -8.52 -11.54 15.42
CA ALA A 102 -9.85 -12.16 15.49
C ALA A 102 -10.53 -11.80 16.81
N GLY A 103 -11.81 -11.42 16.74
CA GLY A 103 -12.55 -11.01 17.91
C GLY A 103 -14.01 -10.64 17.66
N ASP A 104 -14.60 -10.04 18.69
CA ASP A 104 -15.98 -9.57 18.71
C ASP A 104 -16.02 -8.04 18.63
N ILE A 105 -17.04 -7.48 17.98
CA ILE A 105 -17.21 -6.04 17.79
C ILE A 105 -17.95 -5.46 18.98
N TYR A 106 -17.33 -4.47 19.60
CA TYR A 106 -17.90 -3.70 20.71
C TYR A 106 -18.03 -2.23 20.31
N THR A 107 -18.81 -1.48 21.08
CA THR A 107 -18.81 -0.02 21.07
C THR A 107 -18.42 0.51 22.46
N ALA A 108 -17.68 1.60 22.52
CA ALA A 108 -17.35 2.26 23.78
C ALA A 108 -17.09 3.77 23.59
N PRO A 109 -17.15 4.58 24.66
CA PRO A 109 -16.67 5.95 24.62
C PRO A 109 -15.19 6.00 24.25
N PHE A 110 -14.86 6.71 23.19
CA PHE A 110 -13.52 6.89 22.65
C PHE A 110 -13.10 8.34 22.79
N SER A 111 -11.82 8.58 23.08
CA SER A 111 -11.23 9.91 22.96
C SER A 111 -9.75 9.85 22.59
N MET A 112 -9.34 10.86 21.84
CA MET A 112 -7.97 11.04 21.34
C MET A 112 -7.75 12.55 21.17
N GLY A 113 -6.86 13.15 21.97
CA GLY A 113 -6.34 14.52 21.72
C GLY A 113 -7.37 15.63 21.77
N GLY A 114 -8.35 15.50 22.65
CA GLY A 114 -9.46 16.46 22.77
C GLY A 114 -10.69 16.08 21.97
N TYR A 115 -10.56 15.21 20.95
CA TYR A 115 -11.70 14.64 20.25
C TYR A 115 -12.34 13.51 21.05
N SER A 116 -13.68 13.41 21.02
CA SER A 116 -14.45 12.38 21.74
C SER A 116 -15.58 11.81 20.87
N VAL A 117 -15.80 10.50 20.94
CA VAL A 117 -16.88 9.79 20.24
C VAL A 117 -17.56 8.86 21.25
N ASP A 118 -18.86 9.01 21.49
CA ASP A 118 -19.55 8.32 22.59
C ASP A 118 -19.66 6.79 22.42
N ASN A 119 -19.74 6.31 21.18
CA ASN A 119 -20.05 4.91 20.86
C ASN A 119 -19.19 4.39 19.71
N GLN A 120 -17.87 4.63 19.76
CA GLN A 120 -16.96 4.19 18.72
C GLN A 120 -16.94 2.66 18.62
N ALA A 121 -17.23 2.12 17.45
CA ALA A 121 -17.09 0.70 17.17
C ALA A 121 -15.61 0.30 17.07
N PHE A 122 -15.27 -0.85 17.62
CA PHE A 122 -13.93 -1.43 17.58
C PHE A 122 -13.99 -2.97 17.70
N LEU A 123 -12.94 -3.65 17.26
CA LEU A 123 -12.77 -5.08 17.45
C LEU A 123 -12.02 -5.36 18.77
N LEU A 124 -12.63 -6.13 19.66
CA LEU A 124 -11.98 -6.65 20.86
C LEU A 124 -11.30 -7.97 20.55
N VAL A 125 -9.98 -7.93 20.38
CA VAL A 125 -9.17 -9.07 19.97
C VAL A 125 -8.82 -9.91 21.19
N SER A 126 -9.25 -11.17 21.17
CA SER A 126 -9.00 -12.13 22.24
C SER A 126 -7.78 -13.03 21.98
N ASN A 127 -7.33 -13.11 20.72
CA ASN A 127 -6.21 -13.94 20.31
C ASN A 127 -5.28 -13.20 19.35
N THR A 128 -4.05 -12.95 19.78
CA THR A 128 -2.95 -12.38 18.99
C THR A 128 -1.84 -13.40 18.70
N SER A 129 -2.06 -14.69 18.92
CA SER A 129 -1.05 -15.75 18.76
C SER A 129 -0.61 -15.98 17.32
N THR A 130 -1.34 -15.42 16.35
CA THR A 130 -1.00 -15.52 14.92
C THR A 130 -0.09 -14.39 14.45
N PHE A 131 0.14 -13.37 15.27
CA PHE A 131 1.10 -12.31 14.96
C PHE A 131 2.53 -12.88 14.99
N SER A 132 3.35 -12.46 14.02
CA SER A 132 4.79 -12.78 13.89
C SER A 132 5.60 -12.36 15.12
N THR A 133 5.16 -11.33 15.83
CA THR A 133 5.80 -10.75 17.01
C THR A 133 4.84 -10.67 18.19
N ASN A 134 5.40 -10.59 19.40
CA ASN A 134 4.60 -10.32 20.59
C ASN A 134 4.34 -8.82 20.69
N ILE A 135 3.16 -8.40 20.23
CA ILE A 135 2.77 -6.99 20.17
C ILE A 135 2.93 -6.24 21.50
N HIS A 136 2.70 -6.92 22.63
CA HIS A 136 2.83 -6.32 23.96
C HIS A 136 4.29 -6.00 24.31
N SER A 137 5.24 -6.85 23.89
CA SER A 137 6.67 -6.55 24.09
C SER A 137 7.16 -5.43 23.18
N GLU A 138 6.48 -5.20 22.05
CA GLU A 138 6.76 -4.11 21.13
C GLU A 138 6.14 -2.76 21.60
N GLY A 139 5.32 -2.77 22.65
CA GLY A 139 4.84 -1.57 23.33
C GLY A 139 3.46 -1.06 22.90
N TYR A 140 2.70 -1.87 22.16
CA TYR A 140 1.33 -1.55 21.76
C TYR A 140 0.35 -2.68 22.09
N ASP A 141 -0.91 -2.30 22.33
CA ASP A 141 -2.00 -3.18 22.74
C ASP A 141 -3.17 -3.16 21.75
N GLY A 142 -2.97 -2.53 20.58
CA GLY A 142 -3.97 -2.35 19.55
C GLY A 142 -3.44 -1.59 18.34
N LEU A 143 -4.34 -1.26 17.43
CA LEU A 143 -4.06 -0.53 16.20
C LEU A 143 -5.25 0.38 15.89
N ILE A 144 -4.95 1.59 15.42
CA ILE A 144 -5.94 2.51 14.86
C ILE A 144 -5.69 2.67 13.37
N GLY A 145 -6.64 2.19 12.57
CA GLY A 145 -6.65 2.42 11.13
C GLY A 145 -6.91 3.89 10.80
N LEU A 146 -6.07 4.44 9.94
CA LEU A 146 -6.10 5.81 9.43
C LEU A 146 -6.48 5.85 7.95
N GLY A 147 -6.96 4.74 7.41
CA GLY A 147 -7.48 4.62 6.06
C GLY A 147 -8.92 5.14 5.91
N PRO A 148 -9.40 5.25 4.66
CA PRO A 148 -10.76 5.66 4.34
C PRO A 148 -11.82 4.74 4.96
N ASN A 149 -12.96 5.30 5.34
CA ASN A 149 -14.03 4.55 5.99
C ASN A 149 -14.53 3.34 5.17
N SER A 150 -14.48 3.42 3.84
CA SER A 150 -14.86 2.32 2.94
C SER A 150 -13.99 1.08 3.09
N GLY A 151 -12.75 1.20 3.60
CA GLY A 151 -11.86 0.08 3.88
C GLY A 151 -12.18 -0.68 5.18
N SER A 152 -13.02 -0.12 6.05
CA SER A 152 -13.31 -0.74 7.35
C SER A 152 -14.21 -1.97 7.22
N SER A 153 -13.72 -3.11 7.71
CA SER A 153 -14.51 -4.34 7.81
C SER A 153 -15.58 -4.24 8.89
N ILE A 154 -15.31 -3.51 9.98
CA ILE A 154 -16.31 -3.21 11.02
C ILE A 154 -17.48 -2.41 10.43
N TYR A 155 -17.18 -1.38 9.64
CA TYR A 155 -18.19 -0.57 8.93
C TYR A 155 -19.07 -1.44 8.02
N LYS A 156 -18.45 -2.27 7.18
CA LYS A 156 -19.16 -3.22 6.30
C LYS A 156 -20.04 -4.18 7.10
N LYS A 157 -19.60 -4.62 8.28
CA LYS A 157 -20.30 -5.62 9.12
C LYS A 157 -21.46 -5.06 9.94
N LEU A 158 -21.32 -3.87 10.51
CA LEU A 158 -22.35 -3.25 11.37
C LEU A 158 -23.44 -2.52 10.58
N SER A 159 -23.18 -2.13 9.33
CA SER A 159 -24.10 -1.47 8.40
C SER A 159 -24.62 -0.11 8.91
N GLY A 160 -24.19 0.97 8.26
CA GLY A 160 -24.55 2.35 8.62
C GLY A 160 -23.55 3.02 9.56
N ASP A 161 -23.85 4.24 10.00
CA ASP A 161 -22.88 5.13 10.69
C ASP A 161 -22.35 4.58 12.02
N ALA A 162 -23.07 3.62 12.62
CA ALA A 162 -22.65 2.92 13.83
C ALA A 162 -21.33 2.14 13.67
N GLY A 163 -20.95 1.81 12.43
CA GLY A 163 -19.68 1.13 12.13
C GLY A 163 -18.58 2.05 11.60
N ASN A 164 -18.81 3.37 11.47
CA ASN A 164 -17.81 4.27 10.92
C ASN A 164 -16.52 4.24 11.78
N ASN A 165 -15.38 4.28 11.11
CA ASN A 165 -14.09 4.25 11.78
C ASN A 165 -13.81 5.52 12.59
N ALA A 166 -12.83 5.44 13.49
CA ALA A 166 -12.55 6.49 14.46
C ALA A 166 -12.26 7.85 13.82
N ILE A 167 -11.44 7.87 12.76
CA ILE A 167 -11.08 9.13 12.06
C ILE A 167 -12.29 9.73 11.35
N ASN A 168 -13.11 8.92 10.68
CA ASN A 168 -14.34 9.38 10.04
C ASN A 168 -15.31 10.00 11.06
N ARG A 169 -15.51 9.33 12.21
CA ARG A 169 -16.37 9.82 13.28
C ARG A 169 -15.88 11.14 13.89
N ILE A 170 -14.56 11.38 13.93
CA ILE A 170 -13.99 12.66 14.35
C ILE A 170 -14.32 13.76 13.34
N PHE A 171 -14.13 13.51 12.04
CA PHE A 171 -14.38 14.50 10.99
C PHE A 171 -15.87 14.81 10.79
N GLU A 172 -16.77 13.83 10.96
CA GLU A 172 -18.22 14.06 10.99
C GLU A 172 -18.64 15.13 12.01
N GLN A 173 -17.90 15.21 13.13
CA GLN A 173 -18.18 16.16 14.21
C GLN A 173 -17.49 17.51 14.02
N ASN A 174 -16.47 17.60 13.15
CA ASN A 174 -15.57 18.76 13.02
C ASN A 174 -15.33 19.10 11.53
N SER A 175 -16.27 19.84 10.93
CA SER A 175 -16.45 19.94 9.46
C SER A 175 -15.49 20.85 8.68
N ALA A 176 -14.45 21.44 9.29
CA ALA A 176 -13.63 22.45 8.62
C ALA A 176 -12.37 21.89 7.94
N ASP A 177 -11.74 20.86 8.52
CA ASP A 177 -10.37 20.45 8.18
C ASP A 177 -10.19 18.92 8.28
N ASP A 178 -10.62 18.19 7.24
CA ASP A 178 -10.63 16.71 7.20
C ASP A 178 -9.27 16.11 6.81
N TYR A 179 -8.20 16.47 7.52
CA TYR A 179 -6.86 15.93 7.26
C TYR A 179 -6.16 15.46 8.53
N ILE A 180 -5.22 14.54 8.34
CA ILE A 180 -4.25 14.12 9.36
C ILE A 180 -2.84 14.48 8.91
N THR A 181 -1.91 14.61 9.84
CA THR A 181 -0.48 14.68 9.50
C THR A 181 0.37 13.70 10.29
N LEU A 182 1.46 13.23 9.67
CA LEU A 182 2.41 12.27 10.24
C LEU A 182 3.85 12.78 10.06
N GLU A 183 4.54 12.93 11.19
CA GLU A 183 5.99 13.11 11.32
C GLU A 183 6.54 11.88 12.06
N LEU A 184 7.32 11.05 11.37
CA LEU A 184 7.95 9.87 11.98
C LEU A 184 9.42 10.16 12.26
N SER A 185 9.89 9.89 13.48
CA SER A 185 11.29 10.12 13.85
C SER A 185 12.11 8.83 13.85
N ARG A 186 13.41 8.96 13.59
CA ARG A 186 14.38 7.87 13.73
C ARG A 186 15.00 7.89 15.12
N ARG A 187 14.87 6.79 15.86
CA ARG A 187 15.58 6.57 17.12
C ARG A 187 17.08 6.40 16.82
N GLY A 188 17.91 7.10 17.59
CA GLY A 188 19.37 7.10 17.40
C GLY A 188 19.83 8.07 16.31
N ASP A 189 18.98 9.01 15.89
CA ASP A 189 19.37 10.10 15.02
C ASP A 189 20.36 11.03 15.74
N PRO A 190 21.60 11.21 15.25
CA PRO A 190 22.58 12.10 15.86
C PRO A 190 22.23 13.58 15.70
N ALA A 191 21.41 13.94 14.71
CA ALA A 191 21.04 15.33 14.40
C ALA A 191 19.75 15.78 15.10
N SER A 192 18.97 14.86 15.71
CA SER A 192 17.63 15.17 16.21
C SER A 192 17.24 14.42 17.48
N ASN A 193 16.68 15.15 18.44
CA ASN A 193 15.95 14.60 19.58
C ASN A 193 14.42 14.60 19.36
N ILE A 194 13.98 14.86 18.12
CA ILE A 194 12.55 15.00 17.80
C ILE A 194 11.86 13.65 18.01
N THR A 195 10.79 13.70 18.79
CA THR A 195 9.79 12.64 18.89
C THR A 195 8.79 12.82 17.76
N GLY A 196 8.46 11.75 17.04
CA GLY A 196 7.46 11.81 15.98
C GLY A 196 6.14 12.42 16.47
N GLN A 197 5.38 13.00 15.56
CA GLN A 197 4.11 13.66 15.84
C GLN A 197 3.04 13.16 14.87
N PHE A 198 1.86 12.90 15.42
CA PHE A 198 0.64 12.69 14.65
C PHE A 198 -0.27 13.88 14.93
N THR A 199 -1.06 14.31 13.95
CA THR A 199 -2.07 15.34 14.17
C THR A 199 -3.37 15.04 13.46
N ILE A 200 -4.46 15.64 13.96
CA ILE A 200 -5.77 15.68 13.29
C ILE A 200 -6.13 17.16 13.13
N SER A 201 -6.47 17.56 11.91
CA SER A 201 -6.89 18.93 11.55
C SER A 201 -5.88 20.04 11.88
N GLU A 202 -4.62 19.69 12.14
CA GLU A 202 -3.57 20.63 12.53
C GLU A 202 -2.24 20.31 11.83
N ILE A 203 -1.40 21.33 11.64
CA ILE A 203 -0.02 21.16 11.16
C ILE A 203 0.94 21.25 12.35
N VAL A 204 1.97 20.42 12.34
CA VAL A 204 3.03 20.49 13.34
C VAL A 204 3.79 21.81 13.20
N PRO A 205 3.95 22.60 14.28
CA PRO A 205 4.65 23.89 14.22
C PRO A 205 6.07 23.80 13.64
N GLY A 206 6.35 24.63 12.64
CA GLY A 206 7.61 24.63 11.86
C GLY A 206 7.53 23.88 10.52
N TYR A 207 6.43 23.19 10.24
CA TYR A 207 6.20 22.49 8.97
C TYR A 207 5.08 23.11 8.13
N GLU A 208 4.75 24.38 8.34
CA GLU A 208 3.69 25.11 7.63
C GLU A 208 3.89 25.13 6.11
N ASN A 209 5.14 25.01 5.66
CA ASN A 209 5.51 24.90 4.24
C ASN A 209 4.88 23.68 3.53
N ILE A 210 4.39 22.68 4.26
CA ILE A 210 3.67 21.54 3.65
C ILE A 210 2.47 22.00 2.83
N THR A 211 1.81 23.09 3.23
CA THR A 211 0.65 23.66 2.51
C THR A 211 1.00 24.16 1.12
N SER A 212 2.28 24.46 0.86
CA SER A 212 2.78 24.90 -0.45
C SER A 212 3.29 23.74 -1.32
N MET A 213 3.33 22.51 -0.79
CA MET A 213 3.75 21.34 -1.55
C MET A 213 2.67 20.94 -2.56
N PRO A 214 3.00 20.23 -3.65
CA PRO A 214 2.01 19.74 -4.60
C PRO A 214 0.96 18.86 -3.92
N GLN A 215 -0.33 19.13 -4.19
CA GLN A 215 -1.41 18.23 -3.82
C GLN A 215 -1.42 17.05 -4.80
N LEU A 216 -1.02 15.89 -4.31
CA LEU A 216 -1.03 14.64 -5.06
C LEU A 216 -2.43 14.03 -4.90
N PRO A 217 -3.25 13.95 -5.97
CA PRO A 217 -4.57 13.34 -5.86
C PRO A 217 -4.44 11.89 -5.38
N VAL A 218 -5.30 11.49 -4.45
CA VAL A 218 -5.43 10.07 -4.08
C VAL A 218 -6.22 9.39 -5.18
N GLU A 219 -5.51 8.61 -6.01
CA GLU A 219 -6.07 7.96 -7.19
C GLU A 219 -6.23 6.46 -6.98
N THR A 220 -7.40 5.92 -7.32
CA THR A 220 -7.55 4.46 -7.54
C THR A 220 -7.49 4.23 -9.03
N VAL A 221 -6.27 4.06 -9.53
CA VAL A 221 -5.95 3.95 -10.96
C VAL A 221 -6.69 2.75 -11.58
N TYR A 222 -6.84 1.67 -10.82
CA TYR A 222 -7.63 0.52 -11.18
C TYR A 222 -8.46 0.06 -9.99
N LYS A 223 -9.78 -0.02 -10.19
CA LYS A 223 -10.74 -0.46 -9.18
C LYS A 223 -11.33 -1.79 -9.61
N VAL A 224 -10.85 -2.89 -9.04
CA VAL A 224 -11.43 -4.23 -9.31
C VAL A 224 -12.57 -4.53 -8.35
N THR A 225 -12.43 -4.10 -7.09
CA THR A 225 -13.46 -4.22 -6.05
C THR A 225 -13.77 -2.84 -5.45
N ASP A 226 -14.91 -2.73 -4.77
CA ASP A 226 -15.23 -1.55 -3.97
C ASP A 226 -14.50 -1.54 -2.61
N GLU A 227 -13.60 -2.50 -2.37
CA GLU A 227 -13.27 -2.89 -1.00
C GLU A 227 -12.05 -2.20 -0.39
N ASP A 228 -11.08 -1.68 -1.14
CA ASP A 228 -9.76 -1.35 -0.58
C ASP A 228 -9.15 -0.03 -1.11
N GLN A 229 -9.77 1.11 -0.77
CA GLN A 229 -9.15 2.42 -1.02
C GLN A 229 -7.94 2.62 -0.10
N HIS A 230 -6.73 2.67 -0.68
CA HIS A 230 -5.49 3.04 -0.01
C HIS A 230 -5.08 4.47 -0.34
N TRP A 231 -4.09 5.01 0.39
CA TRP A 231 -3.44 6.29 0.10
C TRP A 231 -2.46 6.15 -1.07
N GLN A 232 -3.03 6.01 -2.26
CA GLN A 232 -2.29 5.79 -3.51
C GLN A 232 -1.93 7.11 -4.18
N VAL A 233 -0.65 7.27 -4.50
CA VAL A 233 -0.10 8.41 -5.25
C VAL A 233 0.74 7.93 -6.41
N LEU A 234 0.83 8.73 -7.47
CA LEU A 234 1.66 8.44 -8.64
C LEU A 234 3.05 9.06 -8.50
N THR A 235 4.08 8.28 -8.79
CA THR A 235 5.44 8.84 -8.91
C THR A 235 5.56 9.78 -10.10
N ASP A 236 6.59 10.61 -10.11
CA ASP A 236 6.95 11.40 -11.28
C ASP A 236 7.32 10.51 -12.47
N LYS A 237 6.97 10.98 -13.67
CA LYS A 237 7.16 10.25 -14.92
C LYS A 237 8.65 10.04 -15.22
N ASP A 238 9.04 8.78 -15.44
CA ASP A 238 10.37 8.30 -15.82
C ASP A 238 11.49 8.56 -14.80
N VAL A 239 11.26 9.39 -13.77
CA VAL A 239 12.23 9.77 -12.73
C VAL A 239 11.70 9.55 -11.31
N GLY A 240 10.61 8.78 -11.17
CA GLY A 240 9.95 8.52 -9.89
C GLY A 240 10.83 7.88 -8.82
N VAL A 241 11.85 7.12 -9.22
CA VAL A 241 12.85 6.51 -8.32
C VAL A 241 14.23 6.65 -8.94
N ILE A 242 15.16 7.25 -8.20
CA ILE A 242 16.57 7.41 -8.58
C ILE A 242 17.41 6.52 -7.68
N GLY A 243 18.18 5.63 -8.31
CA GLY A 243 18.97 4.61 -7.64
C GLY A 243 20.34 5.07 -7.16
N PRO A 244 21.14 4.14 -6.62
CA PRO A 244 22.43 4.43 -6.00
C PRO A 244 23.49 5.01 -6.93
N ASP A 245 23.34 4.80 -8.25
CA ASP A 245 24.21 5.34 -9.28
C ASP A 245 23.76 6.71 -9.83
N GLY A 246 22.72 7.30 -9.22
CA GLY A 246 22.15 8.58 -9.62
C GLY A 246 21.32 8.50 -10.91
N GLN A 247 21.04 7.31 -11.42
CA GLN A 247 20.19 7.11 -12.59
C GLN A 247 18.76 6.69 -12.19
N PRO A 248 17.75 7.04 -12.99
CA PRO A 248 16.39 6.55 -12.77
C PRO A 248 16.30 5.02 -12.87
N ILE A 249 15.65 4.39 -11.88
CA ILE A 249 15.31 2.97 -11.91
C ILE A 249 14.03 2.80 -12.73
N LYS A 250 14.18 2.30 -13.96
CA LYS A 250 13.05 2.15 -14.90
C LYS A 250 12.31 0.83 -14.67
N ILE A 251 11.12 0.91 -14.08
CA ILE A 251 10.21 -0.22 -13.89
C ILE A 251 8.93 0.01 -14.71
N SER A 252 8.41 -1.05 -15.31
CA SER A 252 7.07 -1.02 -15.91
C SER A 252 6.04 -1.34 -14.85
N SER A 253 5.06 -0.46 -14.67
CA SER A 253 3.95 -0.69 -13.75
C SER A 253 3.19 -1.98 -14.09
N ILE A 254 2.82 -2.73 -13.07
CA ILE A 254 1.91 -3.89 -13.18
C ILE A 254 0.44 -3.46 -13.14
N VAL A 255 0.16 -2.23 -12.68
CA VAL A 255 -1.19 -1.72 -12.47
C VAL A 255 -1.88 -1.41 -13.79
N PRO A 256 -3.05 -2.01 -14.06
CA PRO A 256 -3.80 -1.69 -15.27
C PRO A 256 -4.14 -0.20 -15.34
N LYS A 257 -3.88 0.42 -16.49
CA LYS A 257 -4.13 1.85 -16.75
C LYS A 257 -3.23 2.84 -15.99
N ALA A 258 -2.21 2.37 -15.27
CA ALA A 258 -1.18 3.28 -14.79
C ALA A 258 -0.58 4.10 -15.95
N PRO A 259 -0.42 5.43 -15.78
CA PRO A 259 0.23 6.25 -16.79
C PRO A 259 1.63 5.72 -17.12
N SER A 260 1.99 5.76 -18.41
CA SER A 260 3.28 5.26 -18.87
C SER A 260 4.45 5.99 -18.20
N GLY A 261 5.36 5.23 -17.61
CA GLY A 261 6.55 5.76 -16.92
C GLY A 261 6.28 6.20 -15.49
N GLN A 262 5.08 5.99 -14.94
CA GLN A 262 4.75 6.26 -13.54
C GLN A 262 4.44 4.94 -12.83
N LEU A 263 4.67 4.93 -11.51
CA LEU A 263 4.33 3.82 -10.62
C LEU A 263 3.27 4.28 -9.62
N VAL A 264 2.40 3.36 -9.23
CA VAL A 264 1.37 3.58 -8.20
C VAL A 264 1.96 3.18 -6.85
N ALA A 265 2.13 4.14 -5.95
CA ALA A 265 2.69 3.93 -4.62
C ALA A 265 1.62 4.10 -3.54
N VAL A 266 1.53 3.14 -2.62
CA VAL A 266 0.74 3.26 -1.39
C VAL A 266 1.60 3.85 -0.28
N LEU A 267 1.09 4.80 0.47
CA LEU A 267 1.73 5.31 1.69
C LEU A 267 1.18 4.61 2.93
N ASP A 268 2.03 3.82 3.61
CA ASP A 268 1.60 2.92 4.67
C ASP A 268 2.48 3.02 5.93
N SER A 269 1.99 3.69 6.96
CA SER A 269 2.68 3.79 8.24
C SER A 269 2.61 2.49 9.07
N GLY A 270 1.75 1.54 8.72
CA GLY A 270 1.68 0.21 9.32
C GLY A 270 2.71 -0.76 8.76
N PHE A 271 3.38 -0.40 7.65
CA PHE A 271 4.42 -1.23 7.04
C PHE A 271 5.83 -0.76 7.44
N THR A 272 6.58 -1.61 8.15
CA THR A 272 7.94 -1.29 8.60
C THR A 272 8.91 -1.11 7.44
N LEU A 273 8.98 -2.10 6.55
CA LEU A 273 9.90 -2.20 5.43
C LEU A 273 9.17 -1.88 4.12
N PRO A 274 9.49 -0.81 3.38
CA PRO A 274 8.89 -0.57 2.07
C PRO A 274 8.94 -1.81 1.18
N GLN A 275 7.82 -2.12 0.54
CA GLN A 275 7.69 -3.23 -0.41
C GLN A 275 7.73 -2.66 -1.83
N VAL A 276 8.69 -3.08 -2.62
CA VAL A 276 8.93 -2.58 -3.98
C VAL A 276 9.00 -3.73 -4.98
N PRO A 277 8.88 -3.47 -6.30
CA PRO A 277 9.11 -4.49 -7.30
C PRO A 277 10.48 -5.14 -7.11
N ARG A 278 10.57 -6.47 -7.26
CA ARG A 278 11.83 -7.22 -7.05
C ARG A 278 13.01 -6.62 -7.83
N SER A 279 12.78 -6.28 -9.10
CA SER A 279 13.78 -5.64 -9.96
C SER A 279 14.20 -4.25 -9.48
N MET A 280 13.34 -3.52 -8.77
CA MET A 280 13.71 -2.27 -8.10
C MET A 280 14.60 -2.54 -6.89
N SER A 281 14.25 -3.52 -6.04
CA SER A 281 15.10 -3.92 -4.91
C SER A 281 16.49 -4.37 -5.38
N ASP A 282 16.55 -5.20 -6.43
CA ASP A 282 17.81 -5.60 -7.07
C ASP A 282 18.60 -4.41 -7.63
N ALA A 283 17.92 -3.41 -8.21
CA ALA A 283 18.58 -2.19 -8.69
C ALA A 283 19.15 -1.33 -7.54
N ILE A 284 18.56 -1.39 -6.35
CA ILE A 284 19.05 -0.69 -5.16
C ILE A 284 20.25 -1.43 -4.54
N TYR A 285 20.21 -2.76 -4.40
CA TYR A 285 21.20 -3.50 -3.62
C TYR A 285 22.14 -4.40 -4.44
N GLY A 286 21.70 -4.91 -5.59
CA GLY A 286 22.41 -5.97 -6.32
C GLY A 286 23.79 -5.59 -6.84
N ARG A 287 24.09 -4.28 -6.93
CA ARG A 287 25.41 -3.77 -7.32
C ARG A 287 26.29 -3.36 -6.13
N VAL A 288 25.81 -3.50 -4.90
CA VAL A 288 26.63 -3.23 -3.72
C VAL A 288 27.70 -4.32 -3.58
N GLN A 289 28.96 -3.92 -3.40
CA GLN A 289 30.05 -4.86 -3.24
C GLN A 289 29.86 -5.67 -1.94
N GLY A 290 29.88 -7.00 -2.05
CA GLY A 290 29.69 -7.88 -0.89
C GLY A 290 28.24 -8.01 -0.41
N ALA A 291 27.26 -7.49 -1.16
CA ALA A 291 25.85 -7.78 -0.88
C ALA A 291 25.53 -9.27 -1.10
N GLU A 292 24.59 -9.77 -0.32
CA GLU A 292 24.11 -11.15 -0.34
C GLU A 292 22.58 -11.17 -0.25
N TRP A 293 21.92 -12.01 -1.03
CA TRP A 293 20.50 -12.31 -0.83
C TRP A 293 20.34 -13.37 0.27
N SER A 294 19.63 -13.03 1.34
CA SER A 294 19.30 -13.98 2.39
C SER A 294 17.92 -14.59 2.15
N ALA A 295 17.91 -15.86 1.73
CA ALA A 295 16.67 -16.60 1.50
C ALA A 295 15.84 -16.82 2.78
N SER A 296 16.48 -16.89 3.96
CA SER A 296 15.77 -17.02 5.23
C SER A 296 15.04 -15.74 5.63
N GLN A 297 15.61 -14.59 5.30
CA GLN A 297 15.01 -13.29 5.58
C GLN A 297 14.09 -12.81 4.45
N GLY A 298 14.20 -13.41 3.25
CA GLY A 298 13.57 -12.89 2.05
C GLY A 298 14.08 -11.51 1.67
N ALA A 299 15.36 -11.21 1.94
CA ALA A 299 15.87 -9.85 1.91
C ALA A 299 17.33 -9.72 1.48
N TRP A 300 17.68 -8.54 0.95
CA TRP A 300 19.07 -8.15 0.71
C TRP A 300 19.80 -7.81 2.01
N LEU A 301 21.00 -8.37 2.16
CA LEU A 301 21.99 -8.01 3.18
C LEU A 301 23.13 -7.24 2.52
N VAL A 302 23.55 -6.14 3.13
CA VAL A 302 24.62 -5.26 2.62
C VAL A 302 25.66 -4.95 3.69
N PRO A 303 26.92 -4.63 3.32
CA PRO A 303 27.90 -4.18 4.30
C PRO A 303 27.44 -2.88 4.95
N CYS A 304 27.45 -2.82 6.28
CA CYS A 304 26.91 -1.66 7.01
C CYS A 304 27.61 -0.33 6.73
N GLY A 305 28.85 -0.35 6.23
CA GLY A 305 29.58 0.85 5.80
C GLY A 305 29.24 1.34 4.39
N GLN A 306 28.43 0.59 3.63
CA GLN A 306 28.01 1.00 2.29
C GLN A 306 26.95 2.09 2.39
N LEU A 307 27.28 3.31 1.95
CA LEU A 307 26.29 4.33 1.71
C LEU A 307 25.53 4.02 0.42
N ILE A 308 24.19 4.00 0.50
CA ILE A 308 23.30 3.75 -0.62
C ILE A 308 22.42 4.98 -0.80
N ASN A 309 22.56 5.66 -1.94
CA ASN A 309 21.69 6.77 -2.31
C ASN A 309 20.38 6.23 -2.87
N LEU A 310 19.27 6.80 -2.42
CA LEU A 310 17.94 6.52 -2.97
C LEU A 310 17.14 7.81 -2.89
N THR A 311 16.39 8.12 -3.95
CA THR A 311 15.50 9.28 -3.98
C THR A 311 14.22 8.90 -4.67
N LEU A 312 13.09 9.25 -4.08
CA LEU A 312 11.77 9.14 -4.71
C LEU A 312 11.30 10.51 -5.16
N ALA A 313 10.48 10.59 -6.19
CA ALA A 313 9.98 11.86 -6.71
C ALA A 313 8.47 11.82 -6.96
N PHE A 314 7.78 12.86 -6.46
CA PHE A 314 6.33 13.02 -6.56
C PHE A 314 5.97 14.49 -6.77
N GLY A 315 5.15 14.78 -7.78
CA GLY A 315 4.67 16.13 -8.06
C GLY A 315 5.77 17.12 -8.43
N GLY A 316 6.91 16.65 -8.96
CA GLY A 316 8.09 17.46 -9.24
C GLY A 316 8.98 17.75 -8.02
N VAL A 317 8.70 17.14 -6.86
CA VAL A 317 9.51 17.27 -5.64
C VAL A 317 10.30 15.99 -5.40
N SER A 318 11.59 16.14 -5.09
CA SER A 318 12.46 15.02 -4.73
C SER A 318 12.50 14.80 -3.22
N TYR A 319 12.45 13.53 -2.83
CA TYR A 319 12.50 13.04 -1.45
C TYR A 319 13.70 12.11 -1.31
N PRO A 320 14.89 12.64 -0.97
CA PRO A 320 16.05 11.82 -0.65
C PRO A 320 15.74 10.95 0.57
N VAL A 321 16.03 9.66 0.48
CA VAL A 321 15.92 8.75 1.62
C VAL A 321 17.25 8.78 2.37
N HIS A 322 17.21 9.01 3.67
CA HIS A 322 18.37 9.02 4.53
C HIS A 322 19.08 7.65 4.41
N PRO A 323 20.41 7.57 4.22
CA PRO A 323 21.08 6.29 3.97
C PRO A 323 20.91 5.23 5.09
N LEU A 324 20.73 5.68 6.34
CA LEU A 324 20.36 4.82 7.49
C LEU A 324 18.92 4.27 7.43
N ASP A 325 18.07 4.83 6.58
CA ASP A 325 16.74 4.31 6.24
C ASP A 325 16.74 3.48 4.95
N VAL A 326 17.84 3.46 4.19
CA VAL A 326 17.99 2.54 3.05
C VAL A 326 18.57 1.21 3.51
N SER A 327 19.45 1.21 4.52
CA SER A 327 19.92 -0.02 5.19
C SER A 327 20.05 0.13 6.71
N SER A 328 19.54 -0.85 7.45
CA SER A 328 19.47 -0.82 8.93
C SER A 328 20.28 -1.94 9.58
N SER A 329 20.93 -1.61 10.72
CA SER A 329 21.58 -2.61 11.60
C SER A 329 20.68 -3.04 12.76
N ASP A 330 19.50 -2.44 12.90
CA ASP A 330 18.66 -2.62 14.09
C ASP A 330 18.14 -4.07 14.21
N PHE A 331 18.13 -4.81 13.10
CA PHE A 331 17.64 -6.19 13.00
C PHE A 331 18.68 -7.26 13.38
N GLY A 332 19.93 -6.88 13.69
CA GLY A 332 20.95 -7.84 14.17
C GLY A 332 21.27 -8.97 13.19
N VAL A 333 21.13 -8.73 11.89
CA VAL A 333 21.33 -9.73 10.84
C VAL A 333 22.82 -9.97 10.54
N THR A 334 23.15 -11.16 10.06
CA THR A 334 24.52 -11.55 9.70
C THR A 334 24.56 -12.14 8.30
N PHE A 335 25.70 -11.94 7.62
CA PHE A 335 26.01 -12.63 6.38
C PHE A 335 26.17 -14.14 6.61
N SER A 336 26.16 -14.92 5.53
CA SER A 336 26.44 -16.37 5.56
C SER A 336 27.77 -16.74 6.24
N ASN A 337 28.76 -15.84 6.22
CA ASN A 337 30.05 -16.02 6.88
C ASN A 337 30.05 -15.65 8.39
N GLY A 338 28.90 -15.26 8.94
CA GLY A 338 28.74 -14.88 10.35
C GLY A 338 29.08 -13.43 10.69
N ASN A 339 29.59 -12.63 9.74
CA ASN A 339 29.88 -11.23 9.98
C ASN A 339 28.60 -10.40 10.08
N PRO A 340 28.58 -9.33 10.91
CA PRO A 340 27.45 -8.41 10.97
C PRO A 340 27.13 -7.82 9.60
N ALA A 341 25.84 -7.80 9.27
CA ALA A 341 25.31 -7.23 8.05
C ALA A 341 24.24 -6.17 8.37
N CYS A 342 23.92 -5.36 7.38
CA CYS A 342 22.78 -4.46 7.44
C CYS A 342 21.69 -4.98 6.51
N LEU A 343 20.46 -4.98 7.01
CA LEU A 343 19.28 -5.34 6.24
C LEU A 343 18.97 -4.19 5.28
N GLY A 344 18.83 -4.46 3.98
CA GLY A 344 18.22 -3.50 3.06
C GLY A 344 16.80 -3.19 3.52
N MET A 345 16.30 -1.96 3.39
CA MET A 345 14.96 -1.64 3.93
C MET A 345 13.86 -1.78 2.87
N PHE A 346 14.20 -1.69 1.60
CA PHE A 346 13.28 -1.74 0.45
C PHE A 346 13.21 -3.14 -0.12
N GLN A 347 12.25 -3.93 0.36
CA GLN A 347 12.16 -5.36 0.09
C GLN A 347 11.35 -5.67 -1.16
N PRO A 348 11.65 -6.78 -1.87
CA PRO A 348 10.75 -7.31 -2.88
C PRO A 348 9.38 -7.60 -2.26
N ILE A 349 8.31 -7.17 -2.91
CA ILE A 349 6.94 -7.57 -2.55
C ILE A 349 6.87 -9.11 -2.57
N SER A 350 6.74 -9.72 -1.40
CA SER A 350 6.65 -11.18 -1.24
C SER A 350 5.20 -11.69 -1.08
N SER A 351 4.27 -10.78 -0.80
CA SER A 351 2.95 -11.12 -0.28
C SER A 351 1.81 -10.75 -1.24
N ALA A 352 0.77 -11.59 -1.22
CA ALA A 352 -0.52 -11.51 -1.89
C ALA A 352 -1.38 -10.26 -1.53
N PHE A 353 -0.80 -9.07 -1.37
CA PHE A 353 -1.55 -7.84 -1.13
C PHE A 353 -1.74 -7.03 -2.42
N SER A 354 -0.90 -7.25 -3.44
CA SER A 354 -1.15 -6.77 -4.80
C SER A 354 -1.97 -7.77 -5.64
N LEU A 355 -2.81 -8.62 -5.00
CA LEU A 355 -3.52 -9.76 -5.62
C LEU A 355 -4.26 -9.44 -6.94
N LEU A 356 -4.61 -8.17 -7.15
CA LEU A 356 -5.34 -7.69 -8.33
C LEU A 356 -4.55 -6.68 -9.19
N GLY A 357 -3.28 -6.42 -8.84
CA GLY A 357 -2.42 -5.44 -9.48
C GLY A 357 -2.92 -4.02 -9.29
N GLU A 358 -3.24 -3.63 -8.04
CA GLU A 358 -3.81 -2.30 -7.75
C GLU A 358 -2.72 -1.24 -7.50
N TYR A 359 -1.53 -1.65 -7.04
CA TYR A 359 -0.39 -0.77 -6.82
C TYR A 359 0.94 -1.48 -7.13
N ASP A 360 1.99 -0.70 -7.36
CA ASP A 360 3.34 -1.20 -7.70
C ASP A 360 4.26 -1.31 -6.48
N MET A 361 4.01 -0.52 -5.43
CA MET A 361 4.83 -0.48 -4.23
C MET A 361 4.06 0.02 -3.01
N ILE A 362 4.53 -0.38 -1.83
CA ILE A 362 4.12 0.12 -0.51
C ILE A 362 5.31 0.87 0.08
N LEU A 363 5.15 2.16 0.30
CA LEU A 363 6.15 3.02 0.92
C LEU A 363 5.91 3.09 2.42
N GLY A 364 6.60 2.19 3.11
CA GLY A 364 6.58 2.03 4.55
C GLY A 364 7.36 3.09 5.33
N MET A 365 7.54 2.82 6.62
CA MET A 365 8.19 3.71 7.60
C MET A 365 9.57 4.20 7.17
N ALA A 366 10.37 3.36 6.50
CA ALA A 366 11.69 3.78 6.04
C ALA A 366 11.63 4.94 5.03
N PHE A 367 10.59 5.00 4.19
CA PHE A 367 10.33 6.18 3.36
C PHE A 367 9.66 7.29 4.18
N LEU A 368 8.62 6.97 4.95
CA LEU A 368 7.81 7.97 5.66
C LEU A 368 8.57 8.76 6.75
N ARG A 369 9.69 8.24 7.28
CA ARG A 369 10.62 9.03 8.12
C ARG A 369 11.26 10.21 7.39
N ASN A 370 11.29 10.18 6.06
CA ASN A 370 11.94 11.17 5.20
C ASN A 370 10.95 12.18 4.61
N ALA A 371 9.66 12.05 4.92
CA ALA A 371 8.59 12.88 4.39
C ALA A 371 7.54 13.20 5.46
N TYR A 372 7.45 14.47 5.85
CA TYR A 372 6.32 14.92 6.66
C TYR A 372 5.07 14.90 5.77
N SER A 373 4.08 14.13 6.18
CA SER A 373 2.95 13.76 5.33
C SER A 373 1.66 14.37 5.84
N LEU A 374 0.86 14.96 4.95
CA LEU A 374 -0.50 15.42 5.18
C LEU A 374 -1.42 14.63 4.27
N ILE A 375 -2.44 14.00 4.85
CA ILE A 375 -3.43 13.20 4.13
C ILE A 375 -4.79 13.85 4.35
N ASN A 376 -5.35 14.42 3.28
CA ASN A 376 -6.67 15.03 3.28
C ASN A 376 -7.70 14.02 2.74
N PHE A 377 -8.73 13.77 3.53
CA PHE A 377 -9.75 12.77 3.25
C PHE A 377 -10.79 13.28 2.24
N GLY A 378 -11.06 14.60 2.22
CA GLY A 378 -12.04 15.21 1.34
C GLY A 378 -13.37 14.46 1.32
N LYS A 379 -13.87 14.15 0.11
CA LYS A 379 -15.11 13.39 -0.11
C LYS A 379 -15.11 11.94 0.40
N LEU A 380 -13.98 11.43 0.92
CA LEU A 380 -13.92 10.08 1.51
C LEU A 380 -14.47 10.05 2.94
N VAL A 381 -14.70 11.21 3.57
CA VAL A 381 -15.40 11.28 4.85
C VAL A 381 -16.88 10.99 4.63
N ASN A 382 -17.33 9.82 5.09
CA ASN A 382 -18.74 9.47 5.11
C ASN A 382 -19.51 10.44 6.04
N GLY A 383 -20.63 10.97 5.57
CA GLY A 383 -21.40 11.99 6.30
C GLY A 383 -20.75 13.39 6.34
N GLY A 384 -19.57 13.58 5.75
CA GLY A 384 -18.87 14.86 5.72
C GLY A 384 -19.45 15.87 4.73
N SER A 385 -19.19 17.16 4.96
CA SER A 385 -19.62 18.26 4.08
C SER A 385 -18.61 18.59 2.96
N ASN A 386 -17.39 18.07 3.05
CA ASN A 386 -16.31 18.37 2.11
C ASN A 386 -16.43 17.51 0.84
N THR A 387 -16.63 18.16 -0.30
CA THR A 387 -16.78 17.48 -1.60
C THR A 387 -15.48 17.45 -2.42
N ASN A 388 -14.38 17.98 -1.89
CA ASN A 388 -13.11 18.03 -2.60
C ASN A 388 -12.52 16.62 -2.78
N GLN A 389 -11.67 16.45 -3.79
CA GLN A 389 -10.97 15.18 -3.98
C GLN A 389 -9.98 14.96 -2.82
N PRO A 390 -9.85 13.72 -2.31
CA PRO A 390 -8.78 13.39 -1.38
C PRO A 390 -7.41 13.62 -2.03
N TYR A 391 -6.44 14.03 -1.22
CA TYR A 391 -5.08 14.27 -1.69
C TYR A 391 -4.05 14.03 -0.57
N VAL A 392 -2.81 13.81 -0.98
CA VAL A 392 -1.64 13.80 -0.10
C VAL A 392 -0.74 14.99 -0.44
N GLN A 393 -0.21 15.66 0.57
CA GLN A 393 0.94 16.55 0.45
C GLN A 393 2.10 15.97 1.26
N MET A 394 3.31 16.05 0.72
CA MET A 394 4.51 15.62 1.43
C MET A 394 5.54 16.72 1.39
N LEU A 395 6.23 16.93 2.51
CA LEU A 395 7.35 17.85 2.64
C LEU A 395 8.62 17.03 2.91
N PRO A 396 9.68 17.15 2.08
CA PRO A 396 10.91 16.41 2.29
C PRO A 396 11.61 16.85 3.58
N LEU A 397 12.02 15.88 4.40
CA LEU A 397 12.70 16.12 5.68
C LEU A 397 14.21 15.93 5.61
N THR A 398 14.69 15.22 4.60
CA THR A 398 16.09 14.79 4.52
C THR A 398 16.94 15.77 3.75
N ASP A 399 17.82 16.46 4.48
CA ASP A 399 18.96 17.14 3.87
C ASP A 399 20.05 16.11 3.55
N GLN A 400 20.35 15.95 2.26
CA GLN A 400 21.26 14.89 1.81
C GLN A 400 22.69 15.05 2.33
N ALA A 401 23.18 16.29 2.50
CA ALA A 401 24.53 16.53 2.99
C ALA A 401 24.64 16.21 4.49
N ALA A 402 23.66 16.59 5.29
CA ALA A 402 23.55 16.22 6.69
C ALA A 402 23.43 14.69 6.84
N ALA A 403 22.55 14.05 6.05
CA ALA A 403 22.33 12.61 6.11
C ALA A 403 23.59 11.79 5.78
N VAL A 404 24.41 12.26 4.83
CA VAL A 404 25.71 11.67 4.52
C VAL A 404 26.67 11.79 5.71
N ASN A 405 26.73 12.96 6.36
CA ASN A 405 27.58 13.15 7.54
C ASN A 405 27.14 12.26 8.70
N ASP A 406 25.83 12.15 8.95
CA ASP A 406 25.28 11.28 9.98
C ASP A 406 25.60 9.81 9.71
N PHE A 407 25.48 9.37 8.46
CA PHE A 407 25.88 8.03 8.06
C PHE A 407 27.37 7.77 8.35
N ILE A 408 28.27 8.71 8.02
CA ILE A 408 29.71 8.60 8.29
C ILE A 408 29.96 8.47 9.80
N GLN A 409 29.28 9.26 10.63
CA GLN A 409 29.44 9.16 12.08
C GLN A 409 28.95 7.81 12.61
N VAL A 410 27.77 7.35 12.17
CA VAL A 410 27.11 6.16 12.71
C VAL A 410 27.72 4.86 12.17
N ARG A 411 28.11 4.80 10.90
CA ARG A 411 28.51 3.54 10.23
C ARG A 411 30.00 3.35 10.10
N THR A 412 30.76 4.44 9.99
CA THR A 412 32.21 4.39 9.74
C THR A 412 33.00 5.11 10.82
N ASN A 413 32.39 5.37 11.98
CA ASN A 413 33.01 6.02 13.14
C ASN A 413 33.73 7.33 12.77
N GLY A 414 33.09 8.14 11.92
CA GLY A 414 33.63 9.43 11.47
C GLY A 414 34.60 9.36 10.29
N GLN A 415 34.95 8.17 9.79
CA GLN A 415 35.84 8.03 8.64
C GLN A 415 35.07 8.14 7.33
N ASN A 416 35.37 9.14 6.50
CA ASN A 416 34.73 9.25 5.19
C ASN A 416 35.32 8.22 4.21
N LEU A 417 34.60 7.11 4.03
CA LEU A 417 34.98 6.00 3.15
C LEU A 417 34.12 5.91 1.88
N ILE A 418 33.17 6.82 1.67
CA ILE A 418 32.12 6.69 0.63
C ILE A 418 32.70 6.54 -0.77
N GLY A 419 33.80 7.23 -1.08
CA GLY A 419 34.49 7.15 -2.38
C GLY A 419 35.58 6.07 -2.47
N SER A 420 35.76 5.26 -1.44
CA SER A 420 36.81 4.23 -1.43
C SER A 420 36.44 3.03 -2.28
N SER A 421 37.44 2.34 -2.83
CA SER A 421 37.24 1.22 -3.76
C SER A 421 36.45 0.05 -3.16
N GLN A 422 36.44 -0.10 -1.83
CA GLN A 422 35.68 -1.14 -1.10
C GLN A 422 34.16 -0.88 -1.05
N TYR A 423 33.72 0.36 -1.33
CA TYR A 423 32.30 0.75 -1.35
C TYR A 423 31.86 1.26 -2.72
N ALA A 424 32.69 1.05 -3.74
CA ALA A 424 32.32 1.35 -5.12
C ALA A 424 31.24 0.36 -5.57
N LEU A 425 30.19 0.89 -6.23
CA LEU A 425 29.19 0.04 -6.86
C LEU A 425 29.84 -0.80 -7.96
N LEU A 426 29.47 -2.07 -8.03
CA LEU A 426 29.83 -2.96 -9.11
C LEU A 426 29.29 -2.43 -10.45
N PRO A 427 29.96 -2.74 -11.58
CA PRO A 427 29.41 -2.47 -12.90
C PRO A 427 28.03 -3.13 -13.07
N ALA A 428 27.16 -2.55 -13.90
CA ALA A 428 25.81 -3.08 -14.12
C ALA A 428 25.80 -4.55 -14.59
N SER A 429 26.81 -4.97 -15.36
CA SER A 429 26.96 -6.36 -15.82
C SER A 429 27.30 -7.37 -14.72
N GLN A 430 27.66 -6.89 -13.54
CA GLN A 430 28.00 -7.70 -12.35
C GLN A 430 26.95 -7.57 -11.25
N GLY A 431 25.83 -6.88 -11.52
CA GLY A 431 24.71 -6.81 -10.59
C GLY A 431 24.16 -8.20 -10.29
N GLN A 432 24.00 -8.51 -9.01
CA GLN A 432 23.32 -9.70 -8.56
C GLN A 432 21.80 -9.50 -8.61
N HIS A 433 21.08 -10.60 -8.73
CA HIS A 433 19.62 -10.63 -8.73
C HIS A 433 19.11 -11.55 -7.65
N SER A 434 18.08 -11.12 -6.94
CA SER A 434 17.42 -11.96 -5.96
C SER A 434 16.65 -13.09 -6.66
N PRO A 435 16.71 -14.33 -6.15
CA PRO A 435 16.02 -15.45 -6.76
C PRO A 435 14.51 -15.28 -6.66
N GLU A 436 13.81 -15.60 -7.75
CA GLU A 436 12.35 -15.76 -7.77
C GLU A 436 12.03 -17.25 -7.62
N SER A 437 11.28 -17.59 -6.57
CA SER A 437 10.77 -18.93 -6.35
C SER A 437 9.74 -19.33 -7.43
N ALA A 438 9.56 -20.63 -7.65
CA ALA A 438 8.56 -21.12 -8.59
C ALA A 438 7.12 -20.72 -8.18
N ALA A 439 6.88 -20.59 -6.87
CA ALA A 439 5.61 -20.12 -6.33
C ALA A 439 5.37 -18.64 -6.66
N GLU A 440 6.36 -17.77 -6.44
CA GLU A 440 6.28 -16.34 -6.81
C GLU A 440 6.09 -16.17 -8.32
N LYS A 441 6.85 -16.88 -9.16
CA LYS A 441 6.66 -16.82 -10.63
C LYS A 441 5.26 -17.20 -11.07
N LYS A 442 4.69 -18.22 -10.43
CA LYS A 442 3.31 -18.66 -10.69
C LYS A 442 2.32 -17.59 -10.22
N HIS A 443 2.53 -17.03 -9.04
CA HIS A 443 1.69 -15.98 -8.47
C HIS A 443 1.71 -14.70 -9.32
N ASP A 444 2.89 -14.19 -9.70
CA ASP A 444 3.06 -13.06 -10.61
C ASP A 444 2.35 -13.27 -11.94
N TYR A 445 2.35 -14.51 -12.43
CA TYR A 445 1.65 -14.86 -13.66
C TYR A 445 0.13 -14.89 -13.46
N GLU A 446 -0.35 -15.43 -12.33
CA GLU A 446 -1.76 -15.40 -11.94
C GLU A 446 -2.25 -13.95 -11.75
N GLU A 447 -1.52 -13.10 -11.05
CA GLU A 447 -1.83 -11.66 -10.89
C GLU A 447 -1.86 -10.93 -12.24
N LYS A 448 -0.89 -11.19 -13.14
CA LYS A 448 -0.91 -10.63 -14.51
C LYS A 448 -2.13 -11.08 -15.32
N ILE A 449 -2.60 -12.31 -15.11
CA ILE A 449 -3.83 -12.81 -15.76
C ILE A 449 -5.05 -12.14 -15.13
N LEU A 450 -5.14 -12.12 -13.80
CA LEU A 450 -6.25 -11.54 -13.04
C LEU A 450 -6.38 -10.05 -13.35
N SER A 451 -5.33 -9.26 -13.20
CA SER A 451 -5.35 -7.83 -13.57
C SER A 451 -5.81 -7.55 -15.01
N ARG A 452 -5.75 -8.54 -15.91
CA ARG A 452 -6.16 -8.43 -17.32
C ARG A 452 -7.43 -9.24 -17.67
N TRP A 453 -8.09 -9.87 -16.70
CA TRP A 453 -9.23 -10.78 -16.93
C TRP A 453 -10.37 -10.14 -17.74
N PRO A 454 -10.75 -8.85 -17.57
CA PRO A 454 -11.85 -8.27 -18.34
C PRO A 454 -11.50 -8.19 -19.84
N TYR A 455 -10.25 -7.86 -20.18
CA TYR A 455 -9.78 -7.80 -21.57
C TYR A 455 -9.72 -9.19 -22.20
N ILE A 456 -9.28 -10.19 -21.43
CA ILE A 456 -9.26 -11.60 -21.86
C ILE A 456 -10.68 -12.06 -22.20
N LEU A 457 -11.66 -11.77 -21.34
CA LEU A 457 -13.06 -12.11 -21.61
C LEU A 457 -13.63 -11.42 -22.84
N VAL A 458 -13.38 -10.11 -23.02
CA VAL A 458 -13.82 -9.38 -24.22
C VAL A 458 -13.20 -9.98 -25.49
N GLY A 459 -11.91 -10.30 -25.45
CA GLY A 459 -11.21 -10.97 -26.56
C GLY A 459 -11.81 -12.34 -26.88
N CYS A 460 -12.08 -13.16 -25.86
CA CYS A 460 -12.73 -14.46 -26.02
C CYS A 460 -14.16 -14.32 -26.59
N LEU A 461 -14.94 -13.36 -26.09
CA LEU A 461 -16.29 -13.10 -26.60
C LEU A 461 -16.26 -12.66 -28.07
N ALA A 462 -15.35 -11.74 -28.43
CA ALA A 462 -15.18 -11.31 -29.81
C ALA A 462 -14.80 -12.48 -30.73
N LEU A 463 -13.91 -13.36 -30.28
CA LEU A 463 -13.54 -14.57 -31.03
C LEU A 463 -14.74 -15.50 -31.22
N VAL A 464 -15.54 -15.74 -30.18
CA VAL A 464 -16.76 -16.56 -30.27
C VAL A 464 -17.75 -15.94 -31.25
N LEU A 465 -17.98 -14.62 -31.20
CA LEU A 465 -18.86 -13.92 -32.14
C LEU A 465 -18.36 -14.01 -33.59
N LEU A 466 -17.05 -13.91 -33.82
CA LEU A 466 -16.45 -14.09 -35.14
C LEU A 466 -16.64 -15.53 -35.66
N ILE A 467 -16.44 -16.54 -34.81
CA ILE A 467 -16.66 -17.94 -35.18
C ILE A 467 -18.13 -18.18 -35.52
N LEU A 468 -19.05 -17.71 -34.69
CA LEU A 468 -20.49 -17.81 -34.95
C LEU A 468 -20.89 -17.08 -36.23
N GLY A 469 -20.37 -15.86 -36.45
CA GLY A 469 -20.56 -15.10 -37.68
C GLY A 469 -20.06 -15.86 -38.93
N CYS A 470 -18.86 -16.45 -38.87
CA CYS A 470 -18.31 -17.30 -39.92
C CYS A 470 -19.16 -18.55 -40.19
N CYS A 471 -19.65 -19.22 -39.15
CA CYS A 471 -20.53 -20.37 -39.25
C CYS A 471 -21.87 -19.99 -39.91
N ILE A 472 -22.51 -18.90 -39.44
CA ILE A 472 -23.76 -18.37 -40.01
C ILE A 472 -23.54 -17.99 -41.48
N TRP A 473 -22.46 -17.27 -41.80
CA TRP A 473 -22.12 -16.88 -43.16
C TRP A 473 -21.92 -18.09 -44.08
N ARG A 474 -21.18 -19.11 -43.64
CA ARG A 474 -21.00 -20.38 -44.38
C ARG A 474 -22.34 -21.09 -44.60
N CYS A 475 -23.19 -21.17 -43.57
CA CYS A 475 -24.52 -21.76 -43.66
C CYS A 475 -25.42 -20.99 -44.64
N CYS A 476 -25.45 -19.66 -44.57
CA CYS A 476 -26.20 -18.79 -45.48
C CYS A 476 -25.68 -18.91 -46.93
N LYS A 477 -24.37 -18.95 -47.16
CA LYS A 477 -23.76 -19.15 -48.48
C LYS A 477 -24.12 -20.52 -49.04
N ARG A 478 -24.02 -21.59 -48.25
CA ARG A 478 -24.39 -22.96 -48.65
C ARG A 478 -25.88 -23.06 -48.97
N ARG A 479 -26.75 -22.39 -48.19
CA ARG A 479 -28.20 -22.31 -48.46
C ARG A 479 -28.51 -21.55 -49.74
N ARG A 480 -27.82 -20.43 -50.01
CA ARG A 480 -27.94 -19.69 -51.28
C ARG A 480 -27.49 -20.51 -52.49
N LEU A 481 -26.37 -21.21 -52.38
CA LEU A 481 -25.88 -22.11 -53.45
C LEU A 481 -26.85 -23.27 -53.70
N ARG A 482 -27.39 -23.89 -52.65
CA ARG A 482 -28.44 -24.92 -52.78
C ARG A 482 -29.71 -24.38 -53.43
N ARG A 483 -30.14 -23.16 -53.10
CA ARG A 483 -31.30 -22.51 -53.77
C ARG A 483 -31.02 -22.26 -55.26
N LYS A 484 -29.84 -21.75 -55.62
CA LYS A 484 -29.45 -21.59 -57.03
C LYS A 484 -29.40 -22.91 -57.79
N ALA A 485 -28.84 -23.97 -57.19
CA ALA A 485 -28.80 -25.30 -57.79
C ALA A 485 -30.20 -25.93 -57.92
N ALA A 486 -31.08 -25.73 -56.94
CA ALA A 486 -32.47 -26.17 -57.02
C ALA A 486 -33.25 -25.42 -58.12
N GLN A 487 -32.96 -24.13 -58.30
CA GLN A 487 -33.58 -23.32 -59.35
C GLN A 487 -33.10 -23.73 -60.74
N GLN A 488 -31.79 -23.95 -60.94
CA GLN A 488 -31.27 -24.54 -62.18
C GLN A 488 -31.85 -25.92 -62.47
N LYS A 489 -31.98 -26.78 -61.46
CA LYS A 489 -32.60 -28.10 -61.64
C LYS A 489 -34.09 -27.99 -62.00
N ASN A 490 -34.82 -27.02 -61.45
CA ASN A 490 -36.21 -26.77 -61.82
C ASN A 490 -36.35 -26.17 -63.23
N ASP A 491 -35.44 -25.29 -63.64
CA ASP A 491 -35.38 -24.73 -65.00
C ASP A 491 -35.05 -25.84 -66.01
N GLU A 492 -34.16 -26.77 -65.65
CA GLU A 492 -33.81 -27.95 -66.45
C GLU A 492 -34.97 -28.97 -66.49
N LEU A 493 -35.68 -29.20 -65.37
CA LEU A 493 -36.87 -30.05 -65.32
C LEU A 493 -38.04 -29.45 -66.12
N SER A 494 -38.20 -28.13 -66.14
CA SER A 494 -39.23 -27.47 -66.94
C SER A 494 -38.87 -27.45 -68.43
N ALA A 495 -37.59 -27.40 -68.79
CA ALA A 495 -37.12 -27.64 -70.15
C ALA A 495 -37.30 -29.11 -70.60
N ILE A 496 -37.17 -30.07 -69.69
CA ILE A 496 -37.45 -31.50 -69.96
C ILE A 496 -38.97 -31.76 -70.00
N SER A 497 -39.77 -31.06 -69.19
CA SER A 497 -41.24 -31.20 -69.16
C SER A 497 -41.95 -30.65 -70.40
N THR A 498 -41.29 -29.84 -71.23
CA THR A 498 -41.78 -29.50 -72.57
C THR A 498 -41.53 -30.59 -73.62
N THR A 499 -40.85 -31.69 -73.27
CA THR A 499 -40.56 -32.79 -74.20
C THR A 499 -40.57 -34.13 -73.47
N SER A 500 -41.76 -34.65 -73.12
CA SER A 500 -42.11 -36.08 -73.15
C SER A 500 -43.30 -36.38 -72.24
N THR A 501 -44.46 -36.54 -72.85
CA THR A 501 -45.57 -37.34 -72.32
C THR A 501 -45.22 -38.82 -72.44
N ARG A 502 -45.18 -39.58 -71.33
CA ARG A 502 -45.82 -40.92 -71.22
C ARG A 502 -45.60 -41.62 -69.87
N LYS A 503 -46.75 -42.08 -69.35
CA LYS A 503 -47.05 -43.31 -68.60
C LYS A 503 -46.49 -43.47 -67.18
N ALA A 504 -47.41 -43.32 -66.23
CA ALA A 504 -47.35 -43.82 -64.86
C ALA A 504 -47.42 -45.36 -64.81
N GLY A 505 -46.63 -45.94 -63.91
CA GLY A 505 -46.75 -47.30 -63.39
C GLY A 505 -46.66 -47.26 -61.85
N PRO A 506 -47.23 -48.23 -61.12
CA PRO A 506 -47.72 -48.01 -59.76
C PRO A 506 -46.71 -48.29 -58.64
N TYR A 507 -47.02 -47.69 -57.49
CA TYR A 507 -46.38 -47.79 -56.18
C TYR A 507 -45.99 -49.23 -55.76
N SER A 508 -44.79 -49.38 -55.21
CA SER A 508 -44.42 -50.45 -54.28
C SER A 508 -44.02 -49.85 -52.92
N GLN A 509 -44.54 -50.43 -51.83
CA GLN A 509 -44.14 -50.11 -50.46
C GLN A 509 -42.92 -50.95 -50.07
N LEU A 510 -42.01 -50.39 -49.27
CA LEU A 510 -40.98 -51.14 -48.57
C LEU A 510 -40.91 -50.75 -47.09
N HIS A 511 -40.70 -51.80 -46.31
CA HIS A 511 -40.92 -51.95 -44.88
C HIS A 511 -39.94 -51.19 -43.96
N ASP A 512 -40.47 -50.92 -42.76
CA ASP A 512 -39.79 -50.50 -41.54
C ASP A 512 -38.58 -51.35 -41.17
N SER A 513 -37.54 -50.68 -40.69
CA SER A 513 -36.55 -51.28 -39.78
C SER A 513 -36.36 -50.36 -38.57
N GLN A 514 -36.76 -50.88 -37.42
CA GLN A 514 -36.65 -50.25 -36.10
C GLN A 514 -35.17 -50.11 -35.72
N SER A 515 -34.76 -48.92 -35.30
CA SER A 515 -33.48 -48.70 -34.60
C SER A 515 -33.74 -47.90 -33.33
N THR A 516 -33.73 -48.61 -32.21
CA THR A 516 -33.70 -48.06 -30.84
C THR A 516 -32.26 -47.71 -30.48
N ALA A 517 -31.95 -46.42 -30.38
CA ALA A 517 -30.74 -45.92 -29.75
C ALA A 517 -31.11 -45.15 -28.47
N THR A 518 -30.82 -45.76 -27.32
CA THR A 518 -31.04 -45.21 -25.99
C THR A 518 -29.85 -44.31 -25.61
N LEU A 519 -30.12 -43.06 -25.21
CA LEU A 519 -29.13 -42.15 -24.63
C LEU A 519 -28.72 -42.65 -23.23
N ALA A 520 -27.43 -42.84 -22.99
CA ALA A 520 -26.85 -43.00 -21.67
C ALA A 520 -25.99 -41.77 -21.32
N MET A 521 -26.41 -41.02 -20.30
CA MET A 521 -25.64 -39.92 -19.70
C MET A 521 -24.59 -40.49 -18.74
N GLN A 522 -23.32 -40.09 -18.90
CA GLN A 522 -22.26 -40.34 -17.92
C GLN A 522 -22.24 -39.24 -16.86
N PRO A 523 -22.09 -39.56 -15.56
CA PRO A 523 -21.91 -38.56 -14.51
C PRO A 523 -20.47 -38.03 -14.43
N MET A 524 -20.35 -36.73 -14.17
CA MET A 524 -19.08 -36.01 -13.96
C MET A 524 -18.37 -36.48 -12.68
N ARG A 525 -17.06 -36.73 -12.81
CA ARG A 525 -16.13 -37.05 -11.72
C ARG A 525 -15.74 -35.76 -11.01
N ALA A 526 -16.16 -35.59 -9.76
CA ALA A 526 -15.64 -34.54 -8.88
C ALA A 526 -14.19 -34.85 -8.52
N SER A 527 -13.29 -33.90 -8.76
CA SER A 527 -11.91 -33.93 -8.26
C SER A 527 -11.83 -32.95 -7.09
N THR A 528 -11.75 -33.49 -5.88
CA THR A 528 -11.36 -32.76 -4.68
C THR A 528 -9.85 -32.56 -4.71
N LEU A 529 -9.41 -31.33 -4.99
CA LEU A 529 -8.05 -30.89 -4.74
C LEU A 529 -7.97 -30.34 -3.32
N GLU A 530 -7.34 -31.10 -2.42
CA GLU A 530 -6.88 -30.60 -1.12
C GLU A 530 -5.79 -29.55 -1.35
N PHE A 531 -6.07 -28.30 -0.98
CA PHE A 531 -5.07 -27.26 -0.86
C PHE A 531 -4.35 -27.44 0.47
N LYS A 532 -3.14 -27.97 0.43
CA LYS A 532 -2.23 -27.99 1.58
C LYS A 532 -1.58 -26.61 1.66
N ALA A 533 -2.01 -25.79 2.62
CA ALA A 533 -1.37 -24.52 2.92
C ALA A 533 0.02 -24.79 3.54
N GLU A 534 1.08 -24.48 2.79
CA GLU A 534 2.44 -24.45 3.30
C GLU A 534 2.78 -22.99 3.63
N TYR A 535 2.78 -22.70 4.93
CA TYR A 535 3.13 -21.38 5.48
C TYR A 535 4.61 -21.07 5.21
N GLY A 536 4.87 -20.11 4.33
CA GLY A 536 6.07 -19.29 4.40
C GLY A 536 5.92 -18.36 5.60
N ARG A 537 6.84 -18.43 6.57
CA ARG A 537 6.92 -17.48 7.68
C ARG A 537 7.69 -16.26 7.17
N ASP A 538 7.02 -15.13 7.01
CA ASP A 538 7.67 -13.85 6.82
C ASP A 538 8.34 -13.46 8.14
N ALA A 539 9.68 -13.36 8.12
CA ALA A 539 10.49 -13.21 9.32
C ALA A 539 10.59 -11.77 9.85
N PHE A 540 10.01 -10.78 9.14
CA PHE A 540 10.18 -9.35 9.45
C PHE A 540 8.93 -8.50 9.21
N ALA A 541 7.77 -9.13 9.12
CA ALA A 541 6.52 -8.41 9.19
C ALA A 541 6.28 -8.03 10.66
#